data_AF-A0A6N9Z7D1-F1
#
_entry.id   AF-A0A6N9Z7D1-F1
#
_cell.length_a   1.000
_cell.length_b   1.000
_cell.length_c   1.000
_cell.angle_alpha   90.00
_cell.angle_beta   90.00
_cell.angle_gamma   90.00
#
_symmetry.space_group_name_H-M   'P 1'
#
loop_
_entity.id
_entity.type
_entity.pdbx_description
1 polymer ?
#
loop_
_entity_poly.entity_id
_entity_poly.type
_entity_poly.pdbx_seq_one_letter_code
_entity_poly.pdbx_strand_id
1 'polypeptide(L)'
;MERRLGAQERRILDELDSKGRAIISLMAGTASETASLKRAVRSLERKGLVGTTIDRFNGRDHLIVITVEEAQRRREQDRRSRLAAARLRLSLAEREIRELERLVDGEE
;
A
#
# COMPACT_ATOMS: atom_id res chain seq x y z
N MET A 1 3.29 -10.16 19.38
CA MET A 1 2.01 -10.32 18.65
C MET A 1 2.21 -9.87 17.21
N GLU A 2 2.24 -10.81 16.27
CA GLU A 2 2.31 -10.51 14.84
C GLU A 2 1.09 -9.67 14.42
N ARG A 3 1.30 -8.42 14.01
CA ARG A 3 0.24 -7.59 13.43
C ARG A 3 0.06 -7.92 11.95
N ARG A 4 -0.39 -9.13 11.61
CA ARG A 4 -0.76 -9.43 10.21
C ARG A 4 -2.08 -8.73 9.87
N LEU A 5 -2.09 -8.02 8.75
CA LEU A 5 -3.32 -7.45 8.18
C LEU A 5 -4.19 -8.59 7.61
N GLY A 6 -5.47 -8.60 7.96
CA GLY A 6 -6.46 -9.51 7.36
C GLY A 6 -6.74 -9.18 5.89
N ALA A 7 -7.35 -10.12 5.16
CA ALA A 7 -7.66 -9.92 3.73
C ALA A 7 -8.55 -8.67 3.49
N GLN A 8 -9.58 -8.47 4.33
CA GLN A 8 -10.47 -7.31 4.21
C GLN A 8 -9.76 -5.98 4.54
N GLU A 9 -8.84 -5.99 5.52
CA GLU A 9 -8.06 -4.81 5.90
C GLU A 9 -7.13 -4.39 4.76
N ARG A 10 -6.48 -5.35 4.09
CA ARG A 10 -5.67 -5.09 2.89
C ARG A 10 -6.49 -4.50 1.77
N ARG A 11 -7.64 -5.12 1.45
CA ARG A 11 -8.56 -4.61 0.42
C ARG A 11 -9.00 -3.16 0.67
N ILE A 12 -9.27 -2.79 1.94
CA ILE A 12 -9.60 -1.39 2.28
C ILE A 12 -8.41 -0.47 2.02
N LEU A 13 -7.20 -0.84 2.44
CA LEU A 13 -6.01 -0.01 2.23
C LEU A 13 -5.68 0.15 0.75
N ASP A 14 -5.80 -0.91 -0.06
CA ASP A 14 -5.56 -0.86 -1.50
C ASP A 14 -6.59 0.04 -2.22
N GLU A 15 -7.87 -0.02 -1.80
CA GLU A 15 -8.90 0.88 -2.29
C GLU A 15 -8.57 2.35 -1.95
N LEU A 16 -8.11 2.62 -0.72
CA LEU A 16 -7.71 3.96 -0.28
C LEU A 16 -6.47 4.46 -1.02
N ASP A 17 -5.51 3.60 -1.34
CA ASP A 17 -4.33 3.98 -2.12
C ASP A 17 -4.72 4.42 -3.55
N SER A 18 -5.75 3.79 -4.14
CA SER A 18 -6.20 4.13 -5.49
C SER A 18 -7.11 5.37 -5.55
N LYS A 19 -8.00 5.55 -4.56
CA LYS A 19 -9.05 6.59 -4.57
C LYS A 19 -8.81 7.76 -3.61
N GLY A 20 -7.81 7.64 -2.73
CA GLY A 20 -7.53 8.57 -1.62
C GLY A 20 -8.54 8.52 -0.47
N ARG A 21 -9.77 8.04 -0.72
CA ARG A 21 -10.85 7.94 0.24
C ARG A 21 -11.85 6.84 -0.16
N ALA A 22 -12.56 6.28 0.81
CA ALA A 22 -13.59 5.28 0.56
C ALA A 22 -14.80 5.50 1.47
N ILE A 23 -15.98 5.09 1.01
CA ILE A 23 -17.21 5.13 1.80
C ILE A 23 -17.67 3.69 2.04
N ILE A 24 -17.92 3.32 3.31
CA ILE A 24 -18.27 1.94 3.68
C ILE A 24 -19.47 1.41 2.90
N SER A 25 -20.51 2.22 2.72
CA SER A 25 -21.73 1.86 2.01
C SER A 25 -21.48 1.55 0.52
N LEU A 26 -20.51 2.23 -0.11
CA LEU A 26 -20.14 2.02 -1.51
C LEU A 26 -19.20 0.83 -1.71
N MET A 27 -18.47 0.42 -0.67
CA MET A 27 -17.57 -0.74 -0.72
C MET A 27 -18.29 -2.07 -0.50
N ALA A 28 -19.44 -2.05 0.16
CA ALA A 28 -20.20 -3.25 0.49
C ALA A 28 -21.20 -3.57 -0.62
N GLY A 29 -21.13 -4.79 -1.18
CA GLY A 29 -22.16 -5.31 -2.09
C GLY A 29 -23.36 -5.90 -1.35
N THR A 30 -23.24 -6.19 -0.05
CA THR A 30 -24.31 -6.78 0.79
C THR A 30 -24.29 -6.24 2.22
N ALA A 31 -25.41 -6.36 2.95
CA ALA A 31 -25.49 -5.95 4.35
C ALA A 31 -24.52 -6.72 5.28
N SER A 32 -24.27 -8.01 4.99
CA SER A 32 -23.29 -8.83 5.71
C SER A 32 -21.86 -8.33 5.49
N GLU A 33 -21.54 -7.95 4.25
CA GLU A 33 -20.26 -7.34 3.91
C GLU A 33 -20.07 -5.98 4.60
N THR A 34 -21.14 -5.18 4.74
CA THR A 34 -21.11 -3.91 5.49
C THR A 34 -20.66 -4.11 6.95
N ALA A 35 -21.18 -5.13 7.64
CA ALA A 35 -20.79 -5.43 9.02
C ALA A 35 -19.32 -5.90 9.12
N SER A 36 -18.88 -6.71 8.15
CA SER A 36 -17.47 -7.14 8.04
C SER A 36 -16.52 -5.96 7.80
N LEU A 37 -16.86 -5.09 6.84
CA LEU A 37 -16.11 -3.87 6.53
C LEU A 37 -16.01 -2.94 7.73
N LYS A 38 -17.12 -2.68 8.45
CA LYS A 38 -17.10 -1.87 9.68
C LYS A 38 -16.13 -2.41 10.72
N ARG A 39 -16.06 -3.73 10.90
CA ARG A 39 -15.10 -4.36 11.83
C ARG A 39 -13.66 -4.19 11.37
N ALA A 40 -13.40 -4.38 10.08
CA ALA A 40 -12.07 -4.18 9.49
C ALA A 40 -11.61 -2.72 9.60
N VAL A 41 -12.48 -1.75 9.33
CA VAL A 41 -12.19 -0.31 9.48
C VAL A 41 -11.84 0.03 10.93
N ARG A 42 -12.65 -0.40 11.91
CA ARG A 42 -12.33 -0.19 13.34
C ARG A 42 -11.01 -0.83 13.75
N SER A 43 -10.64 -1.96 13.13
CA SER A 43 -9.35 -2.61 13.38
C SER A 43 -8.20 -1.78 12.80
N LEU A 44 -8.32 -1.28 11.58
CA LEU A 44 -7.35 -0.37 10.95
C LEU A 44 -7.20 0.95 11.70
N GLU A 45 -8.30 1.51 12.21
CA GLU A 45 -8.34 2.73 13.00
C GLU A 45 -7.60 2.54 14.34
N ARG A 46 -7.85 1.43 15.05
CA ARG A 46 -7.08 1.06 16.26
C ARG A 46 -5.59 0.83 15.98
N LYS A 47 -5.23 0.47 14.74
CA LYS A 47 -3.84 0.33 14.30
C LYS A 47 -3.21 1.67 13.85
N GLY A 48 -3.98 2.77 13.84
CA GLY A 48 -3.53 4.09 13.40
C GLY A 48 -3.31 4.22 11.89
N LEU A 49 -3.87 3.29 11.10
CA LEU A 49 -3.63 3.22 9.64
C LEU A 49 -4.63 4.04 8.84
N VAL A 50 -5.84 4.22 9.38
CA VAL A 50 -6.92 4.98 8.75
C VAL A 50 -7.60 5.88 9.78
N GLY A 51 -8.14 7.00 9.31
CA GLY A 51 -9.08 7.83 10.05
C GLY A 51 -10.48 7.68 9.48
N THR A 52 -11.49 7.79 10.33
CA THR A 52 -12.90 7.84 9.91
C THR A 52 -13.51 9.20 10.21
N THR A 53 -14.35 9.70 9.31
CA THR A 53 -15.16 10.89 9.53
C THR A 53 -16.56 10.67 8.97
N ILE A 54 -17.54 11.45 9.46
CA ILE A 54 -18.92 11.37 8.96
C ILE A 54 -18.97 12.10 7.62
N ASP A 55 -19.50 11.44 6.61
CA ASP A 55 -19.74 12.07 5.32
C ASP A 55 -20.82 13.16 5.48
N ARG A 56 -20.43 14.41 5.18
CA ARG A 56 -21.27 15.60 5.36
C ARG A 56 -22.45 15.65 4.39
N PHE A 57 -22.41 14.89 3.30
CA PHE A 57 -23.48 14.87 2.30
C PHE A 57 -24.66 13.99 2.74
N ASN A 58 -24.38 12.81 3.28
CA ASN A 58 -25.42 11.84 3.66
C ASN A 58 -25.64 11.72 5.17
N GLY A 59 -24.75 12.25 6.01
CA GLY A 59 -24.86 12.27 7.49
C GLY A 59 -24.87 10.90 8.17
N ARG A 60 -24.93 9.80 7.40
CA ARG A 60 -25.04 8.41 7.86
C ARG A 60 -23.85 7.55 7.45
N ASP A 61 -23.13 7.98 6.42
CA ASP A 61 -22.03 7.23 5.85
C ASP A 61 -20.70 7.64 6.47
N HIS A 62 -19.81 6.65 6.62
CA HIS A 62 -18.46 6.87 7.14
C HIS A 62 -17.49 6.99 5.97
N LEU A 63 -16.88 8.16 5.85
CA LEU A 63 -15.75 8.40 4.97
C LEU A 63 -14.47 7.92 5.66
N ILE A 64 -13.73 7.07 4.97
CA ILE A 64 -12.46 6.49 5.42
C ILE A 64 -11.34 7.14 4.61
N VAL A 65 -10.28 7.52 5.29
CA VAL A 65 -9.04 8.04 4.67
C VAL A 65 -7.83 7.39 5.33
N ILE A 66 -6.77 7.18 4.56
CA ILE A 66 -5.48 6.76 5.12
C ILE A 66 -4.92 7.88 6.00
N THR A 67 -4.28 7.53 7.12
CA THR A 67 -3.60 8.53 7.96
C THR A 67 -2.37 9.08 7.26
N VAL A 68 -2.00 10.32 7.58
CA VAL A 68 -0.80 10.95 7.01
C VAL A 68 0.45 10.11 7.31
N GLU A 69 0.54 9.56 8.53
CA GLU A 69 1.64 8.68 8.94
C GLU A 69 1.72 7.40 8.11
N GLU A 70 0.59 6.73 7.84
CA GLU A 70 0.56 5.53 7.01
C GLU A 70 0.88 5.85 5.55
N ALA A 71 0.37 6.95 5.00
CA ALA A 71 0.73 7.40 3.66
C ALA A 71 2.23 7.70 3.52
N GLN A 72 2.84 8.28 4.56
CA GLN A 72 4.29 8.51 4.58
C GLN A 72 5.07 7.21 4.69
N ARG A 73 4.63 6.29 5.57
CA ARG A 73 5.24 4.97 5.74
C ARG A 73 5.23 4.16 4.44
N ARG A 74 4.10 4.15 3.73
CA ARG A 74 3.96 3.47 2.43
C ARG A 74 4.87 4.08 1.36
N ARG A 75 4.89 5.41 1.23
CA ARG A 75 5.80 6.10 0.30
C ARG A 75 7.27 5.79 0.59
N GLU A 76 7.65 5.73 1.87
CA GLU A 76 9.02 5.37 2.25
C GLU A 76 9.35 3.92 1.91
N GLN A 77 8.41 3.00 2.14
CA GLN A 77 8.57 1.60 1.74
C GLN A 77 8.72 1.46 0.21
N ASP A 78 7.89 2.13 -0.57
CA ASP A 78 7.99 2.13 -2.04
C ASP A 78 9.31 2.73 -2.51
N ARG A 79 9.75 3.84 -1.90
CA ARG A 79 11.04 4.46 -2.20
C ARG A 79 12.20 3.49 -1.94
N ARG A 80 12.18 2.78 -0.81
CA ARG A 80 13.19 1.75 -0.48
C ARG A 80 13.18 0.59 -1.46
N SER A 81 11.99 0.06 -1.79
CA SER A 81 11.85 -1.02 -2.77
C SER A 81 12.39 -0.62 -4.14
N ARG A 82 12.07 0.60 -4.60
CA ARG A 82 12.59 1.14 -5.87
C ARG A 82 14.11 1.32 -5.83
N LEU A 83 14.67 1.84 -4.75
CA LEU A 83 16.11 2.02 -4.60
C LEU A 83 16.85 0.67 -4.60
N ALA A 84 16.31 -0.34 -3.91
CA ALA A 84 16.86 -1.69 -3.91
C ALA A 84 16.84 -2.30 -5.32
N ALA A 85 15.72 -2.17 -6.05
CA ALA A 85 15.62 -2.63 -7.43
C ALA A 85 16.58 -1.90 -8.37
N ALA A 86 16.74 -0.58 -8.21
CA ALA A 86 17.69 0.20 -9.00
C ALA A 86 19.15 -0.24 -8.75
N ARG A 87 19.52 -0.48 -7.49
CA ARG A 87 20.85 -0.99 -7.12
C ARG A 87 21.13 -2.36 -7.71
N LEU A 88 20.15 -3.26 -7.70
CA LEU A 88 20.28 -4.57 -8.31
C LEU A 88 20.53 -4.45 -9.83
N ARG A 89 19.73 -3.61 -10.51
CA ARG A 89 19.93 -3.36 -11.96
C ARG A 89 21.29 -2.76 -12.27
N LEU A 90 21.74 -1.79 -11.46
CA LEU A 90 23.07 -1.20 -11.61
C LEU A 90 24.17 -2.26 -11.45
N SER A 91 24.10 -3.10 -10.41
CA SER A 91 25.07 -4.17 -10.20
C SER A 91 25.10 -5.20 -11.34
N LEU A 92 23.94 -5.51 -11.94
CA LEU A 92 23.86 -6.37 -13.11
C LEU A 92 24.50 -5.70 -14.34
N ALA A 93 24.18 -4.43 -14.60
CA ALA A 93 24.77 -3.68 -15.70
C ALA A 93 26.30 -3.54 -15.56
N GLU A 94 26.81 -3.26 -14.35
CA GLU A 94 28.25 -3.21 -14.08
C GLU A 94 28.94 -4.57 -14.28
N ARG A 95 28.22 -5.68 -14.09
CA ARG A 95 28.74 -7.01 -14.37
C ARG A 95 28.78 -7.26 -15.88
N GLU A 96 27.72 -6.90 -16.60
CA GLU A 96 27.67 -7.00 -18.07
C GLU A 96 28.78 -6.17 -18.72
N ILE A 97 29.00 -4.93 -18.27
CA ILE A 97 30.09 -4.07 -18.78
C ILE A 97 31.44 -4.75 -18.57
N ARG A 98 31.74 -5.26 -17.37
CA ARG A 98 33.01 -5.98 -17.10
C ARG A 98 33.18 -7.27 -17.90
N GLU A 99 32.10 -7.89 -18.32
CA GLU A 99 32.14 -9.05 -19.21
C GLU A 99 32.46 -8.63 -20.64
N LEU A 100 31.84 -7.55 -21.12
CA LEU A 100 32.14 -6.96 -22.42
C LEU A 100 33.58 -6.43 -22.49
N GLU A 101 34.07 -5.75 -21.44
CA GLU A 101 35.46 -5.29 -21.35
C GLU A 101 36.44 -6.46 -21.49
N ARG A 102 36.21 -7.58 -20.80
CA ARG A 102 37.05 -8.79 -20.94
C ARG A 102 37.04 -9.38 -22.36
N LEU A 103 35.89 -9.35 -23.04
CA LEU A 103 35.79 -9.82 -24.43
C LEU A 103 36.50 -8.86 -25.41
N VAL A 104 36.49 -7.55 -25.13
CA VAL A 104 37.15 -6.53 -25.97
C VAL A 104 38.66 -6.49 -25.74
N ASP A 105 39.11 -6.63 -24.50
CA ASP A 105 40.53 -6.54 -24.11
C ASP A 105 41.36 -7.76 -24.54
N GLY A 106 40.73 -8.82 -25.06
CA GLY A 106 41.43 -9.87 -25.78
C GLY A 106 42.31 -10.76 -24.91
N GLU A 107 41.73 -11.42 -23.90
CA GLU A 107 42.18 -12.79 -23.58
C GLU A 107 41.61 -13.79 -24.61
N GLU A 108 41.93 -13.54 -25.89
CA GLU A 108 42.02 -14.49 -27.03
C GLU A 108 42.90 -13.87 -28.13
#